data_AF-A0A955QQV1-F1
#
_entry.id   AF-A0A955QQV1-F1
#
_cell.length_a   1.000
_cell.length_b   1.000
_cell.length_c   1.000
_cell.angle_alpha   90.00
_cell.angle_beta   90.00
_cell.angle_gamma   90.00
#
_symmetry.space_group_name_H-M   'P 1'
#
loop_
_entity.id
_entity.type
_entity.pdbx_description
1 polymer ?
#
loop_
_entity_poly.entity_id
_entity_poly.type
_entity_poly.pdbx_seq_one_letter_code
_entity_poly.pdbx_strand_id
1 'polypeptide(L)'
;MATTVFVNGKGLSGKASSHKVLGSMPDVCLSPPSPPAGPVPIPYPNFAKASDTTGGSKSVKMGGKEIGLKGKSKYKKSNGDEAATRSFGAGMISHSITGSVKHKAGSFDVKIEGAGAVRFMDLTTGNHSNPGDGCATIDTDTASPPAMGKADCAALLAKNEEERNKLKKATKKTKKGKRARRTVRKAARGNTTISHAVFRGGGEVLKAASKAVIRNYDNSFKEGLAPGTVDSKACGGHKYKQSARPHTSHTESRIIEDIFSQTPPPTSGTLVLAIEWPGGPKAGKRPSDPCKHCKKLICAVTACLNIELCHKGKPSEKPDCPKK
;
A
#
# COMPACT_ATOMS: atom_id res chain seq x y z
N MET A 1 -9.84 -11.49 -5.82
CA MET A 1 -9.05 -11.46 -4.57
C MET A 1 -7.96 -10.42 -4.79
N ALA A 2 -7.81 -9.45 -3.87
CA ALA A 2 -6.71 -8.49 -3.95
C ALA A 2 -5.37 -9.23 -3.86
N THR A 3 -4.38 -8.79 -4.63
CA THR A 3 -3.05 -9.39 -4.63
C THR A 3 -2.33 -9.13 -3.31
N THR A 4 -1.92 -10.20 -2.61
CA THR A 4 -1.24 -10.11 -1.30
C THR A 4 0.28 -10.22 -1.41
N VAL A 5 0.80 -10.62 -2.57
CA VAL A 5 2.24 -10.81 -2.81
C VAL A 5 2.75 -9.68 -3.68
N PHE A 6 3.84 -9.05 -3.25
CA PHE A 6 4.43 -7.89 -3.93
C PHE A 6 5.87 -8.20 -4.33
N VAL A 7 6.24 -7.80 -5.54
CA VAL A 7 7.61 -7.87 -6.05
C VAL A 7 8.04 -6.46 -6.44
N ASN A 8 9.15 -5.99 -5.88
CA ASN A 8 9.59 -4.58 -5.99
C ASN A 8 8.48 -3.56 -5.69
N GLY A 9 7.52 -3.94 -4.83
CA GLY A 9 6.39 -3.07 -4.50
C GLY A 9 5.27 -2.92 -5.46
N LYS A 10 5.23 -3.81 -6.42
CA LYS A 10 4.14 -3.89 -7.35
C LYS A 10 3.51 -5.25 -7.13
N GLY A 11 2.18 -5.32 -7.14
CA GLY A 11 1.46 -6.57 -7.00
C GLY A 11 1.97 -7.59 -8.01
N LEU A 12 2.20 -8.82 -7.56
CA LEU A 12 2.66 -9.91 -8.40
C LEU A 12 1.49 -10.41 -9.25
N SER A 13 1.67 -10.42 -10.58
CA SER A 13 0.65 -10.92 -11.51
C SER A 13 0.65 -12.45 -11.53
N GLY A 14 -0.52 -13.07 -11.57
CA GLY A 14 -0.68 -14.51 -11.63
C GLY A 14 -2.14 -14.93 -11.62
N LYS A 15 -2.43 -16.21 -11.81
CA LYS A 15 -3.80 -16.68 -12.03
C LYS A 15 -4.76 -16.43 -10.86
N ALA A 16 -4.21 -16.32 -9.65
CA ALA A 16 -4.97 -16.01 -8.44
C ALA A 16 -5.11 -14.49 -8.19
N SER A 17 -4.45 -13.63 -8.97
CA SER A 17 -4.44 -12.18 -8.77
C SER A 17 -5.65 -11.50 -9.43
N SER A 18 -5.90 -10.26 -9.02
CA SER A 18 -6.94 -9.39 -9.60
C SER A 18 -6.46 -8.57 -10.79
N HIS A 19 -5.30 -8.91 -11.36
CA HIS A 19 -4.68 -8.17 -12.44
C HIS A 19 -5.50 -8.21 -13.74
N LYS A 20 -5.50 -7.11 -14.48
CA LYS A 20 -6.27 -6.89 -15.71
C LYS A 20 -5.54 -5.93 -16.64
N VAL A 21 -5.69 -6.20 -17.92
CA VAL A 21 -5.46 -5.21 -18.97
C VAL A 21 -6.78 -4.49 -19.24
N LEU A 22 -6.76 -3.17 -19.17
CA LEU A 22 -7.93 -2.31 -19.35
C LEU A 22 -7.75 -1.43 -20.58
N GLY A 23 -8.59 -1.63 -21.59
CA GLY A 23 -8.68 -0.74 -22.76
C GLY A 23 -7.37 -0.58 -23.53
N SER A 24 -6.73 -1.68 -23.91
CA SER A 24 -5.60 -1.65 -24.83
C SER A 24 -6.04 -1.09 -26.18
N MET A 25 -5.69 0.16 -26.48
CA MET A 25 -6.05 0.86 -27.71
C MET A 25 -4.85 1.57 -28.34
N PRO A 26 -4.79 1.69 -29.67
CA PRO A 26 -5.73 1.12 -30.64
C PRO A 26 -5.41 -0.34 -30.95
N ASP A 27 -6.43 -1.22 -31.00
CA ASP A 27 -6.37 -2.43 -31.81
C ASP A 27 -7.28 -2.27 -33.03
N VAL A 28 -6.70 -2.13 -34.21
CA VAL A 28 -7.43 -1.69 -35.39
C VAL A 28 -7.96 -2.91 -36.14
N CYS A 29 -9.27 -3.04 -36.18
CA CYS A 29 -9.96 -4.11 -36.89
C CYS A 29 -10.78 -3.55 -38.06
N LEU A 30 -10.92 -4.36 -39.11
CA LEU A 30 -11.74 -4.04 -40.26
C LEU A 30 -13.22 -4.32 -39.95
N SER A 31 -14.03 -3.27 -40.10
CA SER A 31 -15.43 -3.26 -39.70
C SER A 31 -16.35 -2.73 -40.81
N PRO A 32 -17.67 -3.02 -40.77
CA PRO A 32 -18.63 -2.52 -41.75
C PRO A 32 -18.63 -0.98 -41.83
N PRO A 33 -19.10 -0.36 -42.93
CA PRO A 33 -20.26 -0.77 -43.74
C PRO A 33 -19.96 -1.73 -44.91
N SER A 34 -21.01 -2.43 -45.36
CA SER A 34 -21.00 -3.31 -46.53
C SER A 34 -20.72 -2.53 -47.83
N PRO A 35 -20.33 -3.22 -48.94
CA PRO A 35 -20.08 -2.60 -50.25
C PRO A 35 -21.17 -1.62 -50.70
N PRO A 36 -20.82 -0.54 -51.44
CA PRO A 36 -19.56 -0.35 -52.19
C PRO A 36 -18.40 0.30 -51.42
N ALA A 37 -18.58 0.68 -50.15
CA ALA A 37 -17.60 1.50 -49.41
C ALA A 37 -16.37 0.74 -48.87
N GLY A 38 -16.38 -0.61 -48.89
CA GLY A 38 -15.29 -1.45 -48.37
C GLY A 38 -15.17 -1.41 -46.83
N PRO A 39 -14.44 -2.36 -46.20
CA PRO A 39 -14.26 -2.38 -44.76
C PRO A 39 -13.46 -1.17 -44.26
N VAL A 40 -13.91 -0.56 -43.17
CA VAL A 40 -13.27 0.61 -42.56
C VAL A 40 -12.41 0.17 -41.37
N PRO A 41 -11.16 0.66 -41.24
CA PRO A 41 -10.33 0.40 -40.06
C PRO A 41 -10.85 1.18 -38.84
N ILE A 42 -11.33 0.46 -37.82
CA ILE A 42 -11.86 1.03 -36.57
C ILE A 42 -11.00 0.57 -35.39
N PRO A 43 -10.55 1.48 -34.51
CA PRO A 43 -9.81 1.13 -33.30
C PRO A 43 -10.75 0.60 -32.20
N TYR A 44 -10.48 -0.60 -31.69
CA TYR A 44 -11.21 -1.26 -30.62
C TYR A 44 -10.42 -1.30 -29.30
N PRO A 45 -11.13 -1.28 -28.14
CA PRO A 45 -10.52 -1.41 -26.83
C PRO A 45 -10.40 -2.87 -26.39
N ASN A 46 -9.18 -3.35 -26.20
CA ASN A 46 -8.94 -4.72 -25.74
C ASN A 46 -8.81 -4.86 -24.22
N PHE A 47 -9.40 -5.90 -23.66
CA PHE A 47 -9.42 -6.23 -22.24
C PHE A 47 -8.98 -7.68 -22.01
N ALA A 48 -8.17 -7.90 -20.98
CA ALA A 48 -7.78 -9.25 -20.57
C ALA A 48 -7.63 -9.34 -19.05
N LYS A 49 -7.68 -10.55 -18.50
CA LYS A 49 -7.65 -10.79 -17.05
C LYS A 49 -6.60 -11.83 -16.69
N ALA A 50 -5.95 -11.64 -15.54
CA ALA A 50 -4.99 -12.59 -15.00
C ALA A 50 -5.63 -13.91 -14.56
N SER A 51 -6.93 -13.96 -14.31
CA SER A 51 -7.64 -15.23 -14.10
C SER A 51 -7.45 -16.22 -15.26
N ASP A 52 -7.18 -15.71 -16.46
CA ASP A 52 -6.94 -16.50 -17.68
C ASP A 52 -5.45 -16.75 -17.94
N THR A 53 -4.57 -16.51 -16.96
CA THR A 53 -3.13 -16.84 -17.08
C THR A 53 -2.97 -18.32 -17.43
N THR A 54 -2.09 -18.58 -18.39
CA THR A 54 -1.62 -19.90 -18.81
C THR A 54 -0.12 -19.85 -19.09
N GLY A 55 0.57 -20.96 -18.89
CA GLY A 55 2.03 -21.02 -19.07
C GLY A 55 2.79 -20.22 -18.01
N GLY A 56 2.20 -20.06 -16.83
CA GLY A 56 2.84 -19.48 -15.67
C GLY A 56 3.81 -20.45 -14.99
N SER A 57 4.29 -20.06 -13.81
CA SER A 57 5.21 -20.86 -13.02
C SER A 57 4.62 -22.21 -12.57
N LYS A 58 5.48 -23.24 -12.51
CA LYS A 58 5.12 -24.60 -12.08
C LYS A 58 5.48 -24.86 -10.62
N SER A 59 6.68 -24.43 -10.23
CA SER A 59 7.29 -24.64 -8.92
C SER A 59 6.83 -23.63 -7.88
N VAL A 60 6.81 -22.34 -8.25
CA VAL A 60 6.36 -21.26 -7.35
C VAL A 60 4.90 -20.97 -7.60
N LYS A 61 4.09 -20.90 -6.54
CA LYS A 61 2.64 -20.66 -6.65
C LYS A 61 2.22 -19.50 -5.75
N MET A 62 1.24 -18.74 -6.21
CA MET A 62 0.58 -17.68 -5.44
C MET A 62 -0.91 -18.01 -5.34
N GLY A 63 -1.46 -18.05 -4.13
CA GLY A 63 -2.85 -18.47 -3.91
C GLY A 63 -3.15 -19.87 -4.45
N GLY A 64 -2.16 -20.77 -4.43
CA GLY A 64 -2.25 -22.13 -4.97
C GLY A 64 -2.22 -22.23 -6.50
N LYS A 65 -2.06 -21.12 -7.23
CA LYS A 65 -2.06 -21.08 -8.71
C LYS A 65 -0.75 -20.53 -9.29
N GLU A 66 -0.59 -20.70 -10.59
CA GLU A 66 0.58 -20.25 -11.37
C GLU A 66 0.77 -18.73 -11.35
N ILE A 67 2.03 -18.28 -11.38
CA ILE A 67 2.46 -16.88 -11.38
C ILE A 67 2.83 -16.47 -12.82
N GLY A 68 2.63 -15.19 -13.16
CA GLY A 68 3.03 -14.61 -14.43
C GLY A 68 4.55 -14.53 -14.59
N LEU A 69 5.05 -15.01 -15.73
CA LEU A 69 6.46 -15.05 -16.11
C LEU A 69 6.67 -14.28 -17.41
N LYS A 70 7.55 -13.28 -17.41
CA LYS A 70 7.87 -12.49 -18.60
C LYS A 70 8.29 -13.41 -19.76
N GLY A 71 7.68 -13.22 -20.92
CA GLY A 71 7.99 -13.97 -22.15
C GLY A 71 7.55 -15.45 -22.17
N LYS A 72 7.02 -15.99 -21.06
CA LYS A 72 6.53 -17.38 -20.98
C LYS A 72 5.02 -17.45 -20.76
N SER A 73 4.51 -16.70 -19.79
CA SER A 73 3.08 -16.70 -19.47
C SER A 73 2.30 -15.73 -20.34
N LYS A 74 1.01 -16.01 -20.48
CA LYS A 74 0.06 -15.17 -21.21
C LYS A 74 -1.32 -15.20 -20.56
N TYR A 75 -2.08 -14.13 -20.69
CA TYR A 75 -3.53 -14.21 -20.50
C TYR A 75 -4.11 -14.84 -21.76
N LYS A 76 -4.82 -15.95 -21.59
CA LYS A 76 -5.22 -16.83 -22.69
C LYS A 76 -6.11 -16.12 -23.71
N LYS A 77 -6.96 -15.19 -23.25
CA LYS A 77 -7.97 -14.52 -24.06
C LYS A 77 -8.02 -13.02 -23.77
N SER A 78 -8.10 -12.22 -24.82
CA SER A 78 -8.56 -10.83 -24.83
C SER A 78 -9.96 -10.74 -25.42
N ASN A 79 -10.72 -9.75 -24.96
CA ASN A 79 -12.06 -9.41 -25.41
C ASN A 79 -12.11 -7.90 -25.71
N GLY A 80 -13.03 -7.44 -26.53
CA GLY A 80 -13.22 -6.03 -26.86
C GLY A 80 -13.40 -5.74 -28.35
N ASP A 81 -12.89 -6.63 -29.20
CA ASP A 81 -12.95 -6.47 -30.67
C ASP A 81 -14.12 -7.26 -31.28
N GLU A 82 -15.02 -7.84 -30.47
CA GLU A 82 -16.10 -8.73 -30.97
C GLU A 82 -17.09 -8.03 -31.92
N ALA A 83 -17.12 -6.69 -31.93
CA ALA A 83 -17.91 -5.90 -32.88
C ALA A 83 -17.25 -5.77 -34.26
N ALA A 84 -16.01 -6.25 -34.44
CA ALA A 84 -15.37 -6.36 -35.74
C ALA A 84 -15.87 -7.58 -36.52
N THR A 85 -15.82 -7.51 -37.85
CA THR A 85 -16.37 -8.57 -38.69
C THR A 85 -15.27 -9.51 -39.18
N ARG A 86 -15.36 -10.79 -38.85
CA ARG A 86 -14.34 -11.79 -39.26
C ARG A 86 -14.24 -11.95 -40.77
N SER A 87 -15.35 -11.85 -41.49
CA SER A 87 -15.38 -11.92 -42.96
C SER A 87 -14.72 -10.73 -43.65
N PHE A 88 -14.42 -9.65 -42.93
CA PHE A 88 -13.69 -8.50 -43.44
C PHE A 88 -12.20 -8.49 -43.07
N GLY A 89 -11.69 -9.60 -42.54
CA GLY A 89 -10.26 -9.77 -42.24
C GLY A 89 -9.87 -9.52 -40.78
N ALA A 90 -10.82 -9.14 -39.91
CA ALA A 90 -10.61 -8.90 -38.47
C ALA A 90 -9.49 -7.87 -38.18
N GLY A 91 -8.65 -8.10 -37.16
CA GLY A 91 -7.50 -7.24 -36.87
C GLY A 91 -6.57 -7.08 -38.08
N MET A 92 -6.13 -5.85 -38.37
CA MET A 92 -5.39 -5.56 -39.61
C MET A 92 -4.08 -6.33 -39.77
N ILE A 93 -3.38 -6.68 -38.67
CA ILE A 93 -2.13 -7.44 -38.74
C ILE A 93 -2.30 -8.88 -38.22
N SER A 94 -3.12 -9.10 -37.19
CA SER A 94 -3.33 -10.41 -36.54
C SER A 94 -4.34 -11.28 -37.25
N HIS A 95 -5.19 -10.70 -38.10
CA HIS A 95 -6.33 -11.37 -38.74
C HIS A 95 -7.22 -12.13 -37.73
N SER A 96 -7.26 -11.65 -36.48
CA SER A 96 -8.02 -12.23 -35.39
C SER A 96 -8.84 -11.18 -34.66
N ILE A 97 -9.97 -11.61 -34.13
CA ILE A 97 -10.87 -10.81 -33.28
C ILE A 97 -10.51 -10.96 -31.80
N THR A 98 -9.89 -12.08 -31.44
CA THR A 98 -9.48 -12.33 -30.06
C THR A 98 -8.11 -12.99 -30.06
N GLY A 99 -7.33 -12.76 -28.99
CA GLY A 99 -5.96 -13.23 -28.94
C GLY A 99 -5.44 -13.34 -27.52
N SER A 100 -4.21 -13.83 -27.39
CA SER A 100 -3.55 -13.89 -26.09
C SER A 100 -2.79 -12.59 -25.80
N VAL A 101 -2.82 -12.14 -24.55
CA VAL A 101 -2.00 -11.02 -24.05
C VAL A 101 -0.72 -11.58 -23.45
N LYS A 102 0.44 -11.12 -23.94
CA LYS A 102 1.77 -11.53 -23.45
C LYS A 102 2.41 -10.40 -22.65
N HIS A 103 3.28 -10.74 -21.70
CA HIS A 103 4.01 -9.75 -20.91
C HIS A 103 5.36 -9.41 -21.57
N LYS A 104 5.54 -8.14 -21.97
CA LYS A 104 6.78 -7.59 -22.54
C LYS A 104 7.76 -7.14 -21.46
N ALA A 105 7.27 -6.67 -20.32
CA ALA A 105 8.09 -6.32 -19.17
C ALA A 105 7.84 -7.24 -17.98
N GLY A 106 8.75 -7.16 -17.01
CA GLY A 106 8.80 -7.97 -15.80
C GLY A 106 9.89 -7.41 -14.89
N SER A 107 9.99 -7.93 -13.68
CA SER A 107 11.06 -7.61 -12.74
C SER A 107 12.45 -7.93 -13.31
N PHE A 108 13.41 -7.05 -13.07
CA PHE A 108 14.81 -7.21 -13.51
C PHE A 108 15.65 -8.00 -12.51
N ASP A 109 15.31 -7.93 -11.23
CA ASP A 109 16.05 -8.50 -10.10
C ASP A 109 15.37 -9.76 -9.54
N VAL A 110 14.03 -9.80 -9.50
CA VAL A 110 13.28 -10.98 -9.04
C VAL A 110 12.89 -11.85 -10.23
N LYS A 111 13.58 -12.99 -10.32
CA LYS A 111 13.34 -14.02 -11.34
C LYS A 111 12.68 -15.25 -10.72
N ILE A 112 11.59 -15.71 -11.34
CA ILE A 112 10.90 -16.96 -11.00
C ILE A 112 11.14 -17.91 -12.18
N GLU A 113 11.72 -19.08 -11.91
CA GLU A 113 12.04 -20.07 -12.96
C GLU A 113 12.87 -19.49 -14.11
N GLY A 114 13.83 -18.63 -13.75
CA GLY A 114 14.74 -17.96 -14.68
C GLY A 114 14.11 -16.80 -15.48
N ALA A 115 12.80 -16.56 -15.37
CA ALA A 115 12.10 -15.46 -16.04
C ALA A 115 11.74 -14.35 -15.05
N GLY A 116 11.75 -13.10 -15.50
CA GLY A 116 11.35 -11.96 -14.67
C GLY A 116 9.89 -12.09 -14.20
N ALA A 117 9.64 -11.88 -12.91
CA ALA A 117 8.30 -11.90 -12.34
C ALA A 117 7.46 -10.75 -12.90
N VAL A 118 6.26 -11.03 -13.41
CA VAL A 118 5.36 -10.00 -13.96
C VAL A 118 4.64 -9.29 -12.82
N ARG A 119 4.58 -7.97 -12.87
CA ARG A 119 4.03 -7.14 -11.80
C ARG A 119 3.03 -6.12 -12.32
N PHE A 120 2.34 -5.49 -11.37
CA PHE A 120 1.54 -4.30 -11.60
C PHE A 120 2.40 -3.26 -12.31
N MET A 121 1.83 -2.56 -13.28
CA MET A 121 2.52 -1.63 -14.16
C MET A 121 3.52 -2.20 -15.17
N ASP A 122 3.68 -3.52 -15.29
CA ASP A 122 4.53 -4.08 -16.34
C ASP A 122 3.79 -4.11 -17.70
N LEU A 123 4.53 -3.85 -18.78
CA LEU A 123 4.02 -3.77 -20.14
C LEU A 123 3.55 -5.12 -20.66
N THR A 124 2.44 -5.09 -21.39
CA THR A 124 1.79 -6.23 -22.03
C THR A 124 1.52 -5.95 -23.51
N THR A 125 1.11 -6.98 -24.26
CA THR A 125 0.69 -6.88 -25.66
C THR A 125 -0.83 -6.95 -25.82
N GLY A 126 -1.39 -6.37 -26.88
CA GLY A 126 -2.79 -6.58 -27.28
C GLY A 126 -2.96 -7.83 -28.15
N ASN A 127 -4.19 -8.38 -28.22
CA ASN A 127 -4.72 -9.32 -29.22
C ASN A 127 -3.68 -10.03 -30.12
N HIS A 128 -2.95 -11.01 -29.55
CA HIS A 128 -1.97 -11.83 -30.29
C HIS A 128 -0.73 -11.13 -30.89
N SER A 129 -0.57 -9.84 -30.67
CA SER A 129 0.53 -9.03 -31.18
C SER A 129 1.94 -9.64 -31.00
N ASN A 130 2.55 -9.98 -32.13
CA ASN A 130 3.95 -9.69 -32.37
C ASN A 130 4.11 -8.17 -32.52
N PRO A 131 5.26 -7.56 -32.17
CA PRO A 131 5.43 -6.10 -32.14
C PRO A 131 4.92 -5.44 -33.43
N GLY A 132 3.73 -4.85 -33.39
CA GLY A 132 3.06 -4.29 -34.57
C GLY A 132 1.55 -4.16 -34.40
N ASP A 133 0.88 -5.18 -33.86
CA ASP A 133 -0.60 -5.17 -33.75
C ASP A 133 -1.07 -4.81 -32.36
N GLY A 134 -2.00 -3.90 -32.16
CA GLY A 134 -2.43 -3.53 -30.80
C GLY A 134 -1.37 -2.78 -29.95
N CYS A 135 -1.84 -1.85 -29.14
CA CYS A 135 -0.99 -1.04 -28.28
C CYS A 135 -0.35 -1.85 -27.13
N ALA A 136 0.86 -1.44 -26.72
CA ALA A 136 1.44 -1.92 -25.47
C ALA A 136 0.72 -1.25 -24.30
N THR A 137 -0.01 -2.04 -23.54
CA THR A 137 -0.77 -1.56 -22.39
C THR A 137 -0.20 -2.11 -21.09
N ILE A 138 -0.64 -1.54 -19.99
CA ILE A 138 -0.12 -1.81 -18.68
C ILE A 138 -0.97 -2.90 -18.00
N ASP A 139 -0.31 -3.86 -17.37
CA ASP A 139 -0.99 -4.79 -16.45
C ASP A 139 -1.38 -4.06 -15.16
N THR A 140 -2.68 -3.82 -14.99
CA THR A 140 -3.23 -3.09 -13.84
C THR A 140 -3.79 -4.05 -12.80
N ASP A 141 -3.90 -3.62 -11.56
CA ASP A 141 -4.48 -4.39 -10.45
C ASP A 141 -5.32 -3.43 -9.62
N THR A 142 -6.30 -3.94 -8.87
CA THR A 142 -7.04 -3.13 -7.90
C THR A 142 -6.07 -2.60 -6.86
N ALA A 143 -5.69 -1.32 -7.01
CA ALA A 143 -4.79 -0.55 -6.15
C ALA A 143 -3.87 -1.44 -5.32
N SER A 144 -2.76 -1.90 -5.92
CA SER A 144 -1.62 -2.30 -5.09
C SER A 144 -1.39 -1.16 -4.11
N PRO A 145 -1.47 -1.37 -2.77
CA PRO A 145 -0.78 -0.45 -1.90
C PRO A 145 0.64 -0.39 -2.46
N PRO A 146 1.22 0.80 -2.68
CA PRO A 146 2.59 0.87 -3.17
C PRO A 146 3.43 -0.09 -2.31
N ALA A 147 4.51 -0.72 -2.80
CA ALA A 147 5.59 -0.89 -1.82
C ALA A 147 5.92 0.53 -1.42
N MET A 148 5.35 0.91 -0.30
CA MET A 148 6.16 1.33 0.79
C MET A 148 7.24 0.28 0.91
N GLY A 149 8.39 0.57 0.27
CA GLY A 149 9.64 -0.06 0.61
C GLY A 149 9.68 -0.11 2.12
N LYS A 150 10.09 -1.26 2.68
CA LYS A 150 10.30 -1.47 4.11
C LYS A 150 10.53 -0.11 4.75
N ALA A 151 9.53 0.44 5.44
CA ALA A 151 9.74 1.72 6.09
C ALA A 151 10.76 1.42 7.17
N ASP A 152 12.02 1.63 6.82
CA ASP A 152 13.13 1.33 7.70
C ASP A 152 12.94 2.26 8.88
N CYS A 153 13.18 1.73 10.08
CA CYS A 153 13.09 2.51 11.30
C CYS A 153 13.90 3.82 11.20
N ALA A 154 14.99 3.83 10.42
CA ALA A 154 15.73 5.03 10.06
C ALA A 154 14.89 6.08 9.31
N ALA A 155 14.13 5.68 8.29
CA ALA A 155 13.29 6.59 7.50
C ALA A 155 12.13 7.18 8.34
N LEU A 156 11.50 6.38 9.20
CA LEU A 156 10.43 6.87 10.08
C LEU A 156 10.97 7.83 11.15
N LEU A 157 12.17 7.55 11.70
CA LEU A 157 12.84 8.46 12.62
C LEU A 157 13.30 9.76 11.93
N ALA A 158 13.75 9.69 10.68
CA ALA A 158 14.06 10.88 9.89
C ALA A 158 12.82 11.76 9.67
N LYS A 159 11.65 11.17 9.40
CA LYS A 159 10.38 11.91 9.32
C LYS A 159 9.98 12.57 10.65
N ASN A 160 10.22 11.91 11.79
CA ASN A 160 10.03 12.53 13.11
C ASN A 160 10.92 13.77 13.28
N GLU A 161 12.18 13.69 12.85
CA GLU A 161 13.13 14.81 12.93
C GLU A 161 12.74 15.96 11.99
N GLU A 162 12.31 15.64 10.77
CA GLU A 162 11.81 16.62 9.80
C GLU A 162 10.62 17.40 10.38
N GLU A 163 9.62 16.70 10.95
CA GLU A 163 8.46 17.35 11.58
C GLU A 163 8.86 18.22 12.79
N ARG A 164 9.82 17.78 13.61
CA ARG A 164 10.38 18.62 14.68
C ARG A 164 11.06 19.86 14.12
N ASN A 165 11.78 19.75 13.02
CA ASN A 165 12.43 20.90 12.38
C ASN A 165 11.42 21.86 11.76
N LYS A 166 10.33 21.36 11.16
CA LYS A 166 9.19 22.18 10.72
C LYS A 166 8.55 22.92 11.89
N LEU A 167 8.32 22.26 13.02
CA LEU A 167 7.83 22.89 14.26
C LEU A 167 8.79 23.97 14.79
N LYS A 168 10.11 23.74 14.78
CA LYS A 168 11.12 24.75 15.16
C LYS A 168 11.02 26.00 14.27
N LYS A 169 10.96 25.81 12.95
CA LYS A 169 10.82 26.90 11.97
C LYS A 169 9.51 27.66 12.17
N ALA A 170 8.41 26.96 12.37
CA ALA A 170 7.11 27.56 12.66
C ALA A 170 7.12 28.37 13.95
N THR A 171 7.73 27.88 15.02
CA THR A 171 7.83 28.58 16.31
C THR A 171 8.55 29.94 16.20
N LYS A 172 9.49 30.06 15.24
CA LYS A 172 10.19 31.32 14.94
C LYS A 172 9.30 32.30 14.15
N LYS A 173 8.42 31.82 13.26
CA LYS A 173 7.61 32.63 12.33
C LYS A 173 6.16 32.95 12.79
N THR A 174 5.62 32.29 13.81
CA THR A 174 4.16 32.33 14.08
C THR A 174 3.73 33.53 14.95
N LYS A 175 2.67 34.27 14.53
CA LYS A 175 1.94 35.32 15.28
C LYS A 175 0.85 34.80 16.25
N LYS A 176 0.74 33.48 16.49
CA LYS A 176 -0.28 32.85 17.36
C LYS A 176 -0.02 33.17 18.85
N GLY A 177 -1.08 33.21 19.66
CA GLY A 177 -1.01 33.57 21.08
C GLY A 177 -0.01 32.76 21.93
N LYS A 178 0.47 33.36 23.03
CA LYS A 178 1.56 32.85 23.91
C LYS A 178 1.43 31.35 24.25
N ARG A 179 0.22 30.86 24.51
CA ARG A 179 -0.07 29.46 24.89
C ARG A 179 0.14 28.46 23.74
N ALA A 180 -0.25 28.81 22.51
CA ALA A 180 -0.01 27.99 21.32
C ALA A 180 1.48 27.91 21.02
N ARG A 181 2.20 29.04 21.06
CA ARG A 181 3.66 29.10 20.85
C ARG A 181 4.43 28.26 21.87
N ARG A 182 4.04 28.30 23.15
CA ARG A 182 4.65 27.46 24.21
C ARG A 182 4.51 25.97 23.93
N THR A 183 3.34 25.56 23.42
CA THR A 183 3.03 24.16 23.12
C THR A 183 3.86 23.66 21.95
N VAL A 184 3.87 24.40 20.83
CA VAL A 184 4.67 24.07 19.63
C VAL A 184 6.16 24.05 19.98
N ARG A 185 6.64 24.99 20.79
CA ARG A 185 8.04 25.03 21.28
C ARG A 185 8.41 23.80 22.11
N LYS A 186 7.50 23.30 22.96
CA LYS A 186 7.71 22.07 23.73
C LYS A 186 7.81 20.85 22.82
N ALA A 187 6.96 20.76 21.80
CA ALA A 187 7.01 19.69 20.82
C ALA A 187 8.30 19.71 19.98
N ALA A 188 8.70 20.90 19.52
CA ALA A 188 9.94 21.13 18.78
C ALA A 188 11.20 20.74 19.58
N ARG A 189 11.14 20.80 20.92
CA ARG A 189 12.23 20.45 21.84
C ARG A 189 12.23 18.98 22.27
N GLY A 190 11.26 18.18 21.84
CA GLY A 190 11.15 16.77 22.23
C GLY A 190 10.46 16.52 23.57
N ASN A 191 9.81 17.54 24.16
CA ASN A 191 9.05 17.39 25.41
C ASN A 191 7.64 16.80 25.18
N THR A 192 7.23 16.59 23.93
CA THR A 192 5.99 15.88 23.56
C THR A 192 6.28 14.85 22.48
N THR A 193 5.43 13.83 22.41
CA THR A 193 5.54 12.78 21.39
C THR A 193 5.09 13.26 20.01
N ILE A 194 5.90 12.93 19.02
CA ILE A 194 5.60 12.99 17.59
C ILE A 194 6.08 11.66 17.05
N SER A 195 5.19 10.95 16.35
CA SER A 195 5.44 9.58 15.96
C SER A 195 4.93 9.36 14.55
N HIS A 196 5.79 8.80 13.70
CA HIS A 196 5.41 8.21 12.43
C HIS A 196 5.36 6.70 12.56
N ALA A 197 4.40 6.10 11.86
CA ALA A 197 4.21 4.67 11.82
C ALA A 197 3.82 4.22 10.42
N VAL A 198 4.11 2.96 10.11
CA VAL A 198 3.66 2.34 8.87
C VAL A 198 3.03 1.00 9.22
N PHE A 199 1.83 0.79 8.70
CA PHE A 199 1.20 -0.51 8.67
C PHE A 199 1.55 -1.20 7.35
N ARG A 200 2.39 -2.24 7.40
CA ARG A 200 2.74 -3.09 6.25
C ARG A 200 1.49 -3.89 5.87
N GLY A 201 0.70 -3.33 4.96
CA GLY A 201 -0.61 -3.84 4.53
C GLY A 201 -1.60 -2.74 4.06
N GLY A 202 -1.38 -1.47 4.41
CA GLY A 202 -2.35 -0.38 4.20
C GLY A 202 -1.83 0.93 3.58
N GLY A 203 -0.67 0.91 2.91
CA GLY A 203 -0.25 1.99 1.99
C GLY A 203 0.23 3.34 2.56
N GLU A 204 -0.18 3.75 3.76
CA GLU A 204 0.07 5.12 4.25
C GLU A 204 0.99 5.18 5.49
N VAL A 205 1.87 6.19 5.51
CA VAL A 205 2.65 6.56 6.70
C VAL A 205 1.73 7.37 7.61
N LEU A 206 1.32 6.76 8.72
CA LEU A 206 0.49 7.40 9.73
C LEU A 206 1.35 8.34 10.58
N LYS A 207 0.84 9.53 10.86
CA LYS A 207 1.47 10.48 11.76
C LYS A 207 0.55 10.81 12.93
N ALA A 208 1.07 10.71 14.14
CA ALA A 208 0.36 11.12 15.35
C ALA A 208 1.23 12.06 16.18
N ALA A 209 0.56 13.02 16.82
CA ALA A 209 1.18 13.94 17.77
C ALA A 209 0.22 14.20 18.94
N SER A 210 0.71 14.88 19.97
CA SER A 210 -0.16 15.34 21.07
C SER A 210 -1.31 16.22 20.56
N LYS A 211 -2.49 16.15 21.19
CA LYS A 211 -3.69 16.93 20.83
C LYS A 211 -3.42 18.44 20.69
N ALA A 212 -2.47 18.93 21.49
CA ALA A 212 -2.10 20.33 21.49
C ALA A 212 -1.24 20.72 20.27
N VAL A 213 -0.48 19.80 19.68
CA VAL A 213 0.18 19.99 18.37
C VAL A 213 -0.88 19.97 17.27
N ILE A 214 -1.81 19.01 17.30
CA ILE A 214 -2.86 18.89 16.28
C ILE A 214 -3.67 20.19 16.16
N ARG A 215 -4.22 20.65 17.29
CA ARG A 215 -5.09 21.84 17.31
C ARG A 215 -4.37 23.13 16.90
N ASN A 216 -3.08 23.25 17.19
CA ASN A 216 -2.37 24.52 17.05
C ASN A 216 -1.42 24.59 15.86
N TYR A 217 -1.11 23.46 15.21
CA TYR A 217 -0.06 23.39 14.19
C TYR A 217 -0.54 22.71 12.91
N ASP A 218 -0.90 21.43 12.98
CA ASP A 218 -1.20 20.62 11.80
C ASP A 218 -2.35 19.65 12.16
N ASN A 219 -3.47 19.79 11.47
CA ASN A 219 -4.66 18.98 11.69
C ASN A 219 -4.61 17.63 10.94
N SER A 220 -3.60 17.39 10.10
CA SER A 220 -3.44 16.12 9.39
C SER A 220 -2.81 15.01 10.24
N PHE A 221 -2.47 15.30 11.50
CA PHE A 221 -2.13 14.28 12.49
C PHE A 221 -3.39 13.53 12.96
N LYS A 222 -3.24 12.24 13.29
CA LYS A 222 -4.36 11.41 13.76
C LYS A 222 -4.85 11.85 15.14
N GLU A 223 -6.16 12.11 15.24
CA GLU A 223 -6.80 12.62 16.46
C GLU A 223 -7.02 11.54 17.53
N GLY A 224 -7.19 10.28 17.12
CA GLY A 224 -7.53 9.14 17.97
C GLY A 224 -9.00 9.16 18.41
N LEU A 225 -9.30 8.41 19.48
CA LEU A 225 -10.65 8.31 20.03
C LEU A 225 -11.18 9.65 20.58
N ALA A 226 -12.50 9.82 20.47
CA ALA A 226 -13.19 10.95 21.04
C ALA A 226 -13.04 10.99 22.58
N PRO A 227 -13.03 12.18 23.20
CA PRO A 227 -13.03 12.29 24.67
C PRO A 227 -14.23 11.52 25.26
N GLY A 228 -13.98 10.70 26.28
CA GLY A 228 -15.03 9.90 26.93
C GLY A 228 -15.14 8.45 26.42
N THR A 229 -14.57 8.12 25.27
CA THR A 229 -14.57 6.75 24.74
C THR A 229 -13.47 5.91 25.39
N VAL A 230 -13.85 4.84 26.11
CA VAL A 230 -12.91 3.93 26.77
C VAL A 230 -12.74 2.59 26.07
N ASP A 231 -13.53 2.32 25.03
CA ASP A 231 -13.48 1.07 24.28
C ASP A 231 -12.73 1.27 22.95
N SER A 232 -11.62 0.56 22.82
CA SER A 232 -10.86 0.40 21.58
C SER A 232 -11.40 -0.78 20.78
N LYS A 233 -11.49 -0.64 19.46
CA LYS A 233 -11.81 -1.77 18.56
C LYS A 233 -10.59 -2.65 18.25
N ALA A 234 -9.43 -2.34 18.83
CA ALA A 234 -8.19 -3.04 18.52
C ALA A 234 -8.26 -4.52 18.94
N CYS A 235 -7.95 -5.41 17.99
CA CYS A 235 -7.92 -6.87 18.14
C CYS A 235 -9.08 -7.48 18.95
N GLY A 236 -10.32 -7.06 18.68
CA GLY A 236 -11.51 -7.65 19.31
C GLY A 236 -11.95 -6.98 20.62
N GLY A 237 -11.33 -5.87 21.01
CA GLY A 237 -11.83 -5.01 22.08
C GLY A 237 -10.82 -4.78 23.21
N HIS A 238 -10.19 -3.61 23.26
CA HIS A 238 -9.36 -3.20 24.41
C HIS A 238 -10.06 -2.12 25.24
N LYS A 239 -10.24 -2.35 26.54
CA LYS A 239 -10.88 -1.37 27.44
C LYS A 239 -9.85 -0.59 28.26
N TYR A 240 -9.87 0.73 28.11
CA TYR A 240 -9.08 1.62 28.96
C TYR A 240 -9.74 1.78 30.33
N LYS A 241 -8.93 1.82 31.40
CA LYS A 241 -9.44 2.01 32.77
C LYS A 241 -10.00 3.41 33.07
N GLN A 242 -9.67 4.41 32.26
CA GLN A 242 -10.00 5.82 32.49
C GLN A 242 -10.24 6.53 31.15
N SER A 243 -11.11 7.55 31.15
CA SER A 243 -11.62 8.33 29.99
C SER A 243 -10.71 9.46 29.47
N ALA A 244 -9.57 9.72 30.12
CA ALA A 244 -8.72 10.88 29.80
C ALA A 244 -7.27 10.53 29.39
N ARG A 245 -6.65 9.49 29.95
CA ARG A 245 -5.29 9.05 29.58
C ARG A 245 -5.14 7.53 29.76
N PRO A 246 -4.45 6.81 28.86
CA PRO A 246 -3.61 7.30 27.75
C PRO A 246 -4.32 7.51 26.39
N HIS A 247 -5.54 7.00 26.19
CA HIS A 247 -6.11 6.84 24.84
C HIS A 247 -6.34 8.15 24.05
N THR A 248 -6.66 9.26 24.71
CA THR A 248 -6.94 10.54 24.02
C THR A 248 -5.69 11.34 23.63
N SER A 249 -4.53 11.08 24.24
CA SER A 249 -3.40 12.01 24.19
C SER A 249 -2.06 11.40 23.81
N HIS A 250 -1.92 10.07 23.92
CA HIS A 250 -0.70 9.37 23.56
C HIS A 250 -0.72 9.02 22.07
N THR A 251 0.45 9.00 21.44
CA THR A 251 0.57 8.77 19.99
C THR A 251 0.28 7.32 19.61
N GLU A 252 0.60 6.40 20.52
CA GLU A 252 0.49 4.95 20.35
C GLU A 252 -0.96 4.54 20.17
N SER A 253 -1.84 5.02 21.05
CA SER A 253 -3.27 4.76 20.94
C SER A 253 -3.81 5.38 19.66
N ARG A 254 -3.50 6.65 19.36
CA ARG A 254 -3.99 7.32 18.15
C ARG A 254 -3.71 6.54 16.85
N ILE A 255 -2.50 6.01 16.72
CA ILE A 255 -2.10 5.21 15.54
C ILE A 255 -2.86 3.89 15.50
N ILE A 256 -2.89 3.16 16.63
CA ILE A 256 -3.56 1.85 16.71
C ILE A 256 -5.05 2.00 16.42
N GLU A 257 -5.75 2.93 17.07
CA GLU A 257 -7.20 3.10 16.90
C GLU A 257 -7.56 3.53 15.47
N ASP A 258 -6.71 4.32 14.81
CA ASP A 258 -6.91 4.72 13.41
C ASP A 258 -6.71 3.56 12.43
N ILE A 259 -5.84 2.61 12.75
CA ILE A 259 -5.70 1.37 11.96
C ILE A 259 -6.95 0.50 12.11
N PHE A 260 -7.47 0.37 13.34
CA PHE A 260 -8.65 -0.46 13.62
C PHE A 260 -9.99 0.25 13.35
N SER A 261 -9.98 1.53 12.97
CA SER A 261 -11.18 2.21 12.49
C SER A 261 -11.47 1.91 11.01
N GLN A 262 -10.51 1.34 10.29
CA GLN A 262 -10.67 0.89 8.90
C GLN A 262 -11.71 -0.24 8.81
N THR A 263 -12.47 -0.26 7.72
CA THR A 263 -13.50 -1.28 7.47
C THR A 263 -13.18 -2.04 6.17
N PRO A 264 -12.85 -3.34 6.23
CA PRO A 264 -12.76 -4.18 7.43
C PRO A 264 -11.50 -3.88 8.28
N PRO A 265 -11.57 -4.10 9.61
CA PRO A 265 -10.39 -3.93 10.45
C PRO A 265 -9.32 -4.97 10.09
N PRO A 266 -8.03 -4.64 10.20
CA PRO A 266 -6.97 -5.56 9.84
C PRO A 266 -6.91 -6.74 10.82
N THR A 267 -6.92 -7.94 10.27
CA THR A 267 -6.82 -9.22 11.02
C THR A 267 -5.40 -9.76 11.08
N SER A 268 -4.51 -9.25 10.22
CA SER A 268 -3.09 -9.63 10.15
C SER A 268 -2.27 -8.50 9.52
N GLY A 269 -0.97 -8.46 9.79
CA GLY A 269 -0.05 -7.46 9.25
C GLY A 269 1.06 -7.09 10.23
N THR A 270 2.00 -6.26 9.78
CA THR A 270 3.10 -5.75 10.61
C THR A 270 2.99 -4.25 10.79
N LEU A 271 2.82 -3.80 12.04
CA LEU A 271 2.80 -2.40 12.43
C LEU A 271 4.19 -1.99 12.92
N VAL A 272 4.84 -1.09 12.19
CA VAL A 272 6.14 -0.51 12.57
C VAL A 272 5.90 0.86 13.20
N LEU A 273 6.29 1.03 14.46
CA LEU A 273 6.08 2.25 15.23
C LEU A 273 7.43 2.93 15.53
N ALA A 274 7.64 4.13 14.99
CA ALA A 274 8.75 5.00 15.37
C ALA A 274 8.27 6.06 16.37
N ILE A 275 8.16 5.64 17.63
CA ILE A 275 7.70 6.51 18.72
C ILE A 275 8.91 7.08 19.45
N GLU A 276 8.95 8.40 19.58
CA GLU A 276 9.89 9.10 20.46
C GLU A 276 9.17 9.58 21.72
N TRP A 277 9.15 8.76 22.78
CA TRP A 277 8.58 9.14 24.07
C TRP A 277 9.26 10.38 24.66
N PRO A 278 8.56 11.22 25.45
CA PRO A 278 9.14 12.41 26.06
C PRO A 278 10.27 11.97 27.01
N GLY A 279 11.46 12.55 26.83
CA GLY A 279 12.71 12.05 27.43
C GLY A 279 13.60 11.37 26.39
N GLY A 280 13.05 10.57 25.47
CA GLY A 280 13.64 10.15 24.20
C GLY A 280 14.92 9.28 24.25
N PRO A 281 15.32 8.72 23.09
CA PRO A 281 16.60 8.00 22.93
C PRO A 281 17.83 8.90 23.10
N LYS A 282 17.68 10.22 22.87
CA LYS A 282 18.73 11.23 23.15
C LYS A 282 19.00 11.43 24.65
N ALA A 283 18.12 10.96 25.55
CA ALA A 283 18.38 10.89 26.99
C ALA A 283 18.56 9.44 27.50
N GLY A 284 18.91 8.49 26.63
CA GLY A 284 19.32 7.13 27.03
C GLY A 284 18.19 6.16 27.40
N LYS A 285 16.92 6.49 27.16
CA LYS A 285 15.77 5.61 27.46
C LYS A 285 15.48 4.63 26.31
N ARG A 286 15.15 3.37 26.65
CA ARG A 286 14.96 2.25 25.70
C ARG A 286 13.53 2.21 25.13
N PRO A 287 13.28 1.43 24.06
CA PRO A 287 11.93 1.18 23.50
C PRO A 287 10.95 0.54 24.48
N SER A 288 11.47 0.02 25.58
CA SER A 288 10.76 -0.64 26.67
C SER A 288 10.03 0.30 27.62
N ASP A 289 10.04 1.62 27.38
CA ASP A 289 9.52 2.60 28.33
C ASP A 289 8.19 3.29 27.90
N PRO A 290 7.23 2.64 27.20
CA PRO A 290 5.89 3.20 27.11
C PRO A 290 5.27 3.24 28.51
N CYS A 291 4.36 4.17 28.76
CA CYS A 291 3.65 4.21 30.03
C CYS A 291 2.90 2.88 30.26
N LYS A 292 2.65 2.52 31.54
CA LYS A 292 2.00 1.24 31.91
C LYS A 292 0.69 0.97 31.13
N HIS A 293 -0.04 2.02 30.77
CA HIS A 293 -1.29 1.88 30.01
C HIS A 293 -1.06 1.71 28.50
N CYS A 294 -0.12 2.43 27.89
CA CYS A 294 0.25 2.22 26.48
C CYS A 294 0.85 0.83 26.26
N LYS A 295 1.64 0.34 27.22
CA LYS A 295 2.16 -1.04 27.20
C LYS A 295 1.02 -2.06 27.10
N LYS A 296 -0.04 -1.89 27.90
CA LYS A 296 -1.21 -2.79 27.88
C LYS A 296 -1.95 -2.78 26.54
N LEU A 297 -2.09 -1.62 25.91
CA LEU A 297 -2.70 -1.52 24.59
C LEU A 297 -1.83 -2.22 23.53
N ILE A 298 -0.54 -1.90 23.49
CA ILE A 298 0.41 -2.51 22.55
C ILE A 298 0.38 -4.04 22.70
N CYS A 299 0.38 -4.54 23.94
CA CYS A 299 0.28 -5.98 24.22
C CYS A 299 -1.07 -6.60 23.89
N ALA A 300 -2.16 -5.85 23.93
CA ALA A 300 -3.45 -6.35 23.43
C ALA A 300 -3.41 -6.48 21.90
N VAL A 301 -2.72 -5.56 21.23
CA VAL A 301 -2.62 -5.54 19.76
C VAL A 301 -1.70 -6.64 19.23
N THR A 302 -0.71 -7.11 20.00
CA THR A 302 0.13 -8.24 19.58
C THR A 302 -0.64 -9.55 19.40
N ALA A 303 -1.89 -9.63 19.87
CA ALA A 303 -2.75 -10.80 19.65
C ALA A 303 -3.21 -10.95 18.19
N CYS A 304 -3.27 -9.86 17.42
CA CYS A 304 -3.71 -9.92 16.02
C CYS A 304 -2.74 -9.29 15.00
N LEU A 305 -1.81 -8.42 15.43
CA LEU A 305 -0.81 -7.81 14.56
C LEU A 305 0.61 -8.07 15.09
N ASN A 306 1.57 -8.14 14.18
CA ASN A 306 2.99 -8.11 14.53
C ASN A 306 3.41 -6.64 14.78
N ILE A 307 3.93 -6.32 15.97
CA ILE A 307 4.37 -4.96 16.30
C ILE A 307 5.90 -4.90 16.35
N GLU A 308 6.47 -3.98 15.57
CA GLU A 308 7.90 -3.65 15.57
C GLU A 308 8.08 -2.23 16.13
N LEU A 309 8.78 -2.07 17.25
CA LEU A 309 9.12 -0.76 17.80
C LEU A 309 10.50 -0.34 17.29
N CYS A 310 10.65 0.88 16.80
CA CYS A 310 11.94 1.36 16.28
C CYS A 310 12.87 1.89 17.38
N HIS A 311 14.13 1.46 17.36
CA HIS A 311 15.21 1.95 18.22
C HIS A 311 16.50 2.20 17.44
N LYS A 312 17.08 3.41 17.56
CA LYS A 312 18.35 3.77 16.91
C LYS A 312 18.41 3.38 15.41
N GLY A 313 17.30 3.56 14.69
CA GLY A 313 17.21 3.24 13.26
C GLY A 313 16.98 1.76 12.93
N LYS A 314 16.89 0.87 13.92
CA LYS A 314 16.62 -0.57 13.73
C LYS A 314 15.28 -0.96 14.37
N PRO A 315 14.56 -1.97 13.82
CA PRO A 315 13.45 -2.58 14.53
C PRO A 315 14.01 -3.27 15.78
N SER A 316 13.41 -3.00 16.94
CA SER A 316 13.66 -3.75 18.17
C SER A 316 12.78 -5.01 18.23
N GLU A 317 13.20 -5.97 19.06
CA GLU A 317 12.43 -7.19 19.31
C GLU A 317 11.02 -6.89 19.81
N LYS A 318 10.13 -7.89 19.69
CA LYS A 318 8.72 -7.80 20.07
C LYS A 318 8.57 -7.13 21.44
N PRO A 319 7.54 -6.27 21.62
CA PRO A 319 7.32 -5.61 22.90
C PRO A 319 7.23 -6.67 24.01
N ASP A 320 8.04 -6.50 25.05
CA ASP A 320 8.05 -7.40 26.22
C ASP A 320 6.72 -7.29 26.95
N CYS A 321 5.79 -8.19 26.63
CA CYS A 321 4.47 -8.25 27.21
C CYS A 321 4.44 -9.29 28.33
N PRO A 322 3.93 -8.96 29.53
CA PRO A 322 3.78 -9.96 30.58
C PRO A 322 2.92 -11.11 30.03
N LYS A 323 3.43 -12.34 30.14
CA LYS A 323 2.67 -13.54 29.82
C LYS A 323 1.42 -13.52 30.71
N LYS A 324 0.25 -13.67 30.08
CA LYS A 324 -1.02 -13.81 30.81
C LYS A 324 -0.99 -15.06 31.67
#